data_AF-A0A969IIM6-F1
#
_entry.id   AF-A0A969IIM6-F1
#
_cell.length_a   1.000
_cell.length_b   1.000
_cell.length_c   1.000
_cell.angle_alpha   90.00
_cell.angle_beta   90.00
_cell.angle_gamma   90.00
#
_symmetry.space_group_name_H-M   'P 1'
#
loop_
_entity.id
_entity.type
_entity.pdbx_description
1 polymer ?
#
loop_
_entity_poly.entity_id
_entity_poly.type
_entity_poly.pdbx_seq_one_letter_code
_entity_poly.pdbx_strand_id
1 'polypeptide(L)'
;MCRYELTGGPVSVTAAVSGRGWVLSLHTPEGDNFYVLPGQQLRRGEVSFLLVPSGDPAHAQRRASAADTQVASPSPEGLIVVRAPITGLAWLADTDAILRRSSCTQVKR
;
A
#
# COMPACT_ATOMS: atom_id res chain seq x y z
N MET A 1 -4.74 -8.20 1.07
CA MET A 1 -5.46 -7.35 0.10
C MET A 1 -6.46 -6.52 0.87
N CYS A 2 -6.67 -5.26 0.49
CA CYS A 2 -7.75 -4.47 1.07
C CYS A 2 -8.37 -3.53 0.03
N ARG A 3 -9.67 -3.26 0.19
CA ARG A 3 -10.40 -2.24 -0.59
C ARG A 3 -10.19 -0.89 0.07
N TYR A 4 -9.87 0.14 -0.70
CA TYR A 4 -9.82 1.51 -0.22
C TYR A 4 -11.01 2.31 -0.74
N GLU A 5 -11.36 3.35 0.02
CA GLU A 5 -12.39 4.34 -0.30
C GLU A 5 -11.92 5.69 0.24
N LEU A 6 -11.85 6.71 -0.61
CA LEU A 6 -11.23 8.00 -0.32
C LEU A 6 -12.25 9.13 -0.16
N THR A 7 -13.53 8.88 -0.45
CA THR A 7 -14.61 9.86 -0.21
C THR A 7 -14.73 10.23 1.29
N GLY A 8 -14.40 9.29 2.18
CA GLY A 8 -14.34 9.50 3.63
C GLY A 8 -13.03 10.09 4.16
N GLY A 9 -12.06 10.38 3.28
CA GLY A 9 -10.73 10.89 3.62
C GLY A 9 -9.59 9.92 3.28
N PRO A 10 -8.34 10.31 3.61
CA PRO A 10 -7.17 9.50 3.32
C PRO A 10 -7.20 8.13 3.98
N VAL A 11 -6.54 7.16 3.34
CA VAL A 11 -6.34 5.82 3.87
C VAL A 11 -4.87 5.66 4.24
N SER A 12 -4.59 5.33 5.50
CA SER A 12 -3.27 4.90 5.94
C SER A 12 -3.06 3.44 5.54
N VAL A 13 -1.91 3.16 4.92
CA VAL A 13 -1.56 1.85 4.41
C VAL A 13 -0.25 1.42 5.04
N THR A 14 -0.25 0.23 5.63
CA THR A 14 0.96 -0.41 6.15
C THR A 14 1.10 -1.80 5.55
N ALA A 15 2.29 -2.15 5.07
CA ALA A 15 2.54 -3.48 4.54
C ALA A 15 3.98 -3.93 4.71
N ALA A 16 4.20 -5.22 4.89
CA ALA A 16 5.52 -5.80 4.85
C ALA A 16 5.88 -6.22 3.40
N VAL A 17 6.86 -5.55 2.78
CA VAL A 17 7.35 -5.92 1.44
C VAL A 17 8.76 -6.48 1.59
N SER A 18 8.83 -7.78 1.94
CA SER A 18 9.97 -8.40 2.62
C SER A 18 11.09 -8.92 1.70
N GLY A 19 11.38 -8.22 0.61
CA GLY A 19 12.52 -8.50 -0.26
C GLY A 19 12.17 -8.91 -1.69
N ARG A 20 13.10 -9.58 -2.38
CA ARG A 20 12.99 -9.87 -3.81
C ARG A 20 11.72 -10.65 -4.14
N GLY A 21 10.99 -10.20 -5.16
CA GLY A 21 9.76 -10.83 -5.65
C GLY A 21 8.50 -10.43 -4.89
N TRP A 22 8.63 -9.76 -3.74
CA TRP A 22 7.48 -9.12 -3.08
C TRP A 22 7.07 -7.88 -3.85
N VAL A 23 5.77 -7.63 -3.97
CA VAL A 23 5.24 -6.46 -4.67
C VAL A 23 4.00 -5.96 -3.94
N LEU A 24 3.99 -4.67 -3.62
CA LEU A 24 2.76 -3.95 -3.33
C LEU A 24 2.31 -3.21 -4.60
N SER A 25 1.03 -3.27 -4.93
CA SER A 25 0.43 -2.51 -6.03
C SER A 25 -0.96 -2.00 -5.70
N LEU A 26 -1.33 -0.89 -6.31
CA LEU A 26 -2.63 -0.25 -6.16
C LEU A 26 -3.33 -0.23 -7.51
N HIS A 27 -4.62 -0.52 -7.48
CA HIS A 27 -5.45 -0.67 -8.67
C HIS A 27 -6.72 0.14 -8.55
N THR A 28 -7.15 0.74 -9.66
CA THR A 28 -8.49 1.32 -9.78
C THR A 28 -9.56 0.21 -9.87
N PRO A 29 -10.86 0.54 -9.79
CA PRO A 29 -11.94 -0.42 -9.97
C PRO A 29 -11.95 -1.08 -11.36
N GLU A 30 -11.45 -0.37 -12.37
CA GLU A 30 -11.32 -0.86 -13.74
C GLU A 30 -10.14 -1.84 -13.91
N GLY A 31 -9.30 -1.98 -12.89
CA GLY A 31 -8.12 -2.86 -12.90
C GLY A 31 -6.84 -2.17 -13.35
N ASP A 32 -6.85 -0.86 -13.55
CA ASP A 32 -5.65 -0.11 -13.92
C ASP A 32 -4.68 -0.04 -12.73
N ASN A 33 -3.44 -0.47 -12.96
CA ASN A 33 -2.38 -0.36 -11.97
C ASN A 33 -1.74 1.03 -12.04
N PHE A 34 -1.92 1.83 -11.01
CA PHE A 34 -1.41 3.22 -10.96
C PHE A 34 -0.21 3.40 -10.02
N TYR A 35 0.12 2.41 -9.20
CA TYR A 35 1.28 2.46 -8.31
C TYR A 35 1.84 1.07 -8.03
N VAL A 36 3.17 0.94 -8.11
CA VAL A 36 3.89 -0.30 -7.81
C VAL A 36 5.10 -0.01 -6.92
N LEU A 37 5.21 -0.78 -5.84
CA LEU A 37 6.37 -0.79 -4.97
C LEU A 37 6.98 -2.21 -4.92
N PRO A 38 8.09 -2.46 -5.65
CA PRO A 38 8.80 -3.72 -5.58
C PRO A 38 9.64 -3.81 -4.30
N GLY A 39 9.64 -4.98 -3.67
CA GLY A 39 10.49 -5.29 -2.52
C GLY A 39 11.97 -5.30 -2.89
N GLN A 40 12.79 -4.67 -2.05
CA GLN A 40 14.23 -4.56 -2.25
C GLN A 40 14.96 -5.55 -1.35
N GLN A 41 15.93 -6.28 -1.90
CA GLN A 41 16.62 -7.37 -1.20
C GLN A 41 17.40 -6.92 0.06
N LEU A 42 17.84 -5.65 0.09
CA LEU A 42 18.62 -5.07 1.19
C LEU A 42 17.76 -4.31 2.22
N ARG A 43 16.46 -4.12 1.98
CA ARG A 43 15.56 -3.46 2.92
C ARG A 43 14.40 -4.38 3.26
N ARG A 44 14.47 -5.01 4.44
CA ARG A 44 13.26 -5.51 5.11
C ARG A 44 12.49 -4.27 5.58
N GLY A 45 11.63 -3.76 4.71
CA GLY A 45 10.84 -2.58 5.01
C GLY A 45 9.40 -2.97 5.24
N GLU A 46 8.92 -2.74 6.46
CA GLU A 46 7.53 -2.31 6.58
C GLU A 46 7.43 -0.95 5.88
N VAL A 47 6.44 -0.81 5.01
CA VAL A 47 6.18 0.41 4.25
C VAL A 47 4.93 1.04 4.83
N SER A 48 4.99 2.34 5.07
CA SER A 48 3.87 3.15 5.53
C SER A 48 3.68 4.32 4.57
N PHE A 49 2.45 4.51 4.10
CA PHE A 49 2.10 5.67 3.29
C PHE A 49 0.63 6.05 3.46
N LEU A 50 0.31 7.30 3.12
CA LEU A 50 -1.05 7.78 3.01
C LEU A 50 -1.50 7.75 1.56
N LEU A 51 -2.61 7.07 1.29
CA LEU A 51 -3.32 7.12 0.02
C LEU A 51 -4.30 8.29 0.06
N VAL A 52 -4.20 9.20 -0.92
CA VAL A 52 -4.98 10.43 -1.00
C VAL A 52 -5.64 10.58 -2.38
N PRO A 53 -6.76 11.30 -2.53
CA PRO A 53 -7.30 11.63 -3.84
C PRO A 53 -6.31 12.44 -4.69
N SER A 54 -6.25 12.17 -5.99
CA SER A 54 -5.51 13.02 -6.92
C SER A 54 -6.14 14.40 -6.99
N GLY A 55 -5.31 15.44 -6.97
CA GLY A 55 -5.77 16.82 -7.12
C GLY A 55 -6.37 17.46 -5.87
N ASP A 56 -6.21 16.89 -4.66
CA ASP A 56 -6.61 17.54 -3.41
C ASP A 56 -5.53 18.57 -2.94
N PRO A 57 -5.76 19.89 -3.11
CA PRO A 57 -4.80 20.92 -2.71
C PRO A 57 -4.63 21.02 -1.20
N ALA A 58 -5.62 20.61 -0.39
CA ALA A 58 -5.55 20.62 1.07
C ALA A 58 -4.55 19.56 1.60
N HIS A 59 -4.29 18.50 0.82
CA HIS A 59 -3.26 17.51 1.11
C HIS A 59 -1.90 17.87 0.50
N ALA A 60 -1.88 18.59 -0.63
CA ALA A 60 -0.64 19.14 -1.21
C ALA A 60 0.07 20.17 -0.31
N GLN A 61 -0.67 20.80 0.60
CA GLN A 61 -0.15 21.74 1.62
C GLN A 61 0.33 21.06 2.90
N ARG A 62 -0.12 19.83 3.21
CA ARG A 62 0.47 18.96 4.25
C ARG A 62 1.73 18.25 3.76
N ARG A 63 2.55 18.95 2.97
CA ARG A 63 3.96 18.57 2.81
C ARG A 63 4.65 18.85 4.14
N ALA A 64 5.40 17.87 4.64
CA ALA A 64 6.35 17.97 5.74
C ALA A 64 5.81 17.82 7.19
N SER A 65 5.40 16.62 7.54
CA SER A 65 6.18 15.90 8.56
C SER A 65 6.94 14.79 7.85
N ALA A 66 8.26 14.75 7.99
CA ALA A 66 9.18 13.92 7.19
C ALA A 66 9.02 12.38 7.30
N ALA A 67 7.90 11.88 7.82
CA ALA A 67 7.71 10.48 8.19
C ALA A 67 6.77 9.67 7.25
N ASP A 68 5.79 10.28 6.57
CA ASP A 68 4.82 9.52 5.76
C ASP A 68 4.89 9.88 4.28
N THR A 69 5.23 8.88 3.45
CA THR A 69 5.14 8.97 1.99
C THR A 69 3.66 9.12 1.59
N GLN A 70 3.34 9.97 0.62
CA GLN A 70 1.98 10.09 0.09
C GLN A 70 1.90 9.49 -1.32
N VAL A 71 0.82 8.77 -1.61
CA VAL A 71 0.49 8.22 -2.92
C VAL A 71 -0.85 8.78 -3.36
N ALA A 72 -0.90 9.42 -4.52
CA ALA A 72 -2.14 9.96 -5.08
C ALA A 72 -2.87 8.89 -5.90
N SER A 73 -4.16 8.68 -5.60
CA SER A 73 -5.04 7.77 -6.32
C SER A 73 -5.80 8.51 -7.42
N PRO A 74 -5.84 8.02 -8.67
CA PRO A 74 -6.64 8.62 -9.74
C PRO A 74 -8.15 8.33 -9.59
N SER A 75 -8.54 7.44 -8.68
CA SER A 75 -9.92 7.02 -8.43
C SER A 75 -10.28 7.12 -6.94
N PRO A 76 -11.54 7.44 -6.57
CA PRO A 76 -11.96 7.47 -5.16
C PRO A 76 -11.91 6.12 -4.47
N GLU A 77 -12.00 5.01 -5.21
CA GLU A 77 -11.98 3.65 -4.65
C GLU A 77 -11.10 2.73 -5.48
N GLY A 78 -10.86 1.52 -4.96
CA GLY A 78 -10.04 0.51 -5.61
C GLY A 78 -9.44 -0.50 -4.65
N LEU A 79 -8.34 -1.13 -5.06
CA LEU A 79 -7.72 -2.23 -4.34
C LEU A 79 -6.23 -1.99 -4.07
N ILE A 80 -5.80 -2.36 -2.86
CA ILE A 80 -4.39 -2.49 -2.49
C ILE A 80 -4.06 -3.98 -2.40
N VAL A 81 -3.06 -4.39 -3.17
CA VAL A 81 -2.64 -5.79 -3.29
C VAL A 81 -1.19 -5.92 -2.87
N VAL A 82 -0.91 -6.83 -1.93
CA VAL A 82 0.45 -7.26 -1.60
C VAL A 82 0.59 -8.70 -2.05
N ARG A 83 1.61 -8.96 -2.85
CA ARG A 83 1.96 -10.28 -3.38
C ARG A 83 3.32 -10.68 -2.86
N ALA A 84 3.45 -11.94 -2.51
CA ALA A 84 4.71 -12.55 -2.13
C ALA A 84 5.03 -13.72 -3.06
N PRO A 85 6.31 -13.97 -3.36
CA PRO A 85 6.72 -15.13 -4.12
C PRO A 85 6.64 -16.38 -3.22
N ILE A 86 6.06 -17.46 -3.73
CA ILE A 86 6.15 -18.77 -3.07
C ILE A 86 7.47 -19.40 -3.51
N THR A 87 8.48 -19.34 -2.64
CA THR A 87 9.82 -19.93 -2.91
C THR A 87 9.86 -21.44 -2.65
N GLY A 88 8.82 -22.00 -2.03
CA GLY A 88 8.61 -23.43 -1.79
C GLY A 88 7.49 -23.65 -0.77
N LEU A 89 6.83 -24.82 -0.82
CA LEU A 89 5.69 -25.12 0.06
C LEU A 89 6.01 -25.04 1.55
N ALA A 90 7.26 -25.37 1.94
CA ALA A 90 7.73 -25.27 3.31
C ALA A 90 7.68 -23.84 3.89
N TRP A 91 7.73 -22.81 3.04
CA TRP A 91 7.76 -21.39 3.42
C TRP A 91 6.39 -20.72 3.31
N LEU A 92 5.34 -21.46 2.94
CA LEU A 92 4.00 -20.90 2.72
C LEU A 92 3.46 -20.26 3.99
N ALA A 93 3.57 -20.95 5.14
CA ALA A 93 3.07 -20.45 6.42
C ALA A 93 3.75 -19.14 6.85
N ASP A 94 5.07 -19.04 6.70
CA ASP A 94 5.83 -17.82 7.01
C ASP A 94 5.46 -16.67 6.06
N THR A 95 5.28 -16.99 4.78
CA THR A 95 4.88 -16.03 3.75
C THR A 95 3.49 -15.45 4.06
N ASP A 96 2.54 -16.31 4.39
CA ASP A 96 1.18 -15.91 4.77
C ASP A 96 1.18 -15.10 6.07
N ALA A 97 1.98 -15.48 7.06
CA ALA A 97 2.12 -14.74 8.30
C ALA A 97 2.60 -13.31 8.05
N ILE A 98 3.55 -13.11 7.13
CA ILE A 98 4.02 -11.78 6.74
C ILE A 98 2.93 -11.00 5.98
N LEU A 99 2.23 -11.63 5.03
CA LEU A 99 1.14 -10.98 4.27
C LEU A 99 0.00 -10.52 5.17
N ARG A 100 -0.30 -11.27 6.25
CA ARG A 100 -1.32 -10.93 7.24
C ARG A 100 -1.01 -9.68 8.07
N ARG A 101 0.23 -9.20 8.06
CA ARG A 101 0.61 -7.95 8.75
C ARG A 101 0.20 -6.70 7.97
N SER A 102 -0.17 -6.84 6.69
CA SER A 102 -0.66 -5.71 5.91
C SER A 102 -2.00 -5.21 6.44
N SER A 103 -2.12 -3.89 6.57
CA SER A 103 -3.34 -3.23 6.98
C SER A 103 -3.60 -2.00 6.12
N CYS A 104 -4.86 -1.62 6.00
CA CYS A 104 -5.23 -0.30 5.55
C CYS A 104 -6.42 0.19 6.37
N THR A 105 -6.36 1.45 6.80
CA THR A 105 -7.35 2.04 7.69
C THR A 105 -7.66 3.46 7.26
N GLN A 106 -8.95 3.81 7.29
CA GLN A 106 -9.34 5.19 7.04
C GLN A 106 -8.86 6.06 8.21
N VAL A 107 -8.16 7.15 7.90
CA VAL A 107 -7.72 8.10 8.91
C VAL A 107 -8.95 8.87 9.39
N LYS A 108 -9.39 8.60 10.63
CA LYS A 108 -10.47 9.37 11.26
C LYS A 108 -9.97 10.79 11.51
N ARG A 109 -10.79 11.78 11.12
CA ARG A 109 -10.57 13.19 11.46
C ARG A 109 -10.79 13.44 12.95
#